data_AF-A0A1Q5NCY2-F1
#
_entry.id   AF-A0A1Q5NCY2-F1
#
_cell.length_a   1.000
_cell.length_b   1.000
_cell.length_c   1.000
_cell.angle_alpha   90.00
_cell.angle_beta   90.00
_cell.angle_gamma   90.00
#
_symmetry.space_group_name_H-M   'P 1'
#
loop_
_entity.id
_entity.type
_entity.pdbx_description
1 polymer ?
#
loop_
_entity_poly.entity_id
_entity_poly.type
_entity_poly.pdbx_seq_one_letter_code
_entity_poly.pdbx_strand_id
1 'polypeptide(L)'
;MISIKRTHIAVAASVALALAAGGAIATAATGDTRAPSAAPVAVAPYARAAVLADATGKVVRAKGVTSVTRVSKGRYCVKVSASGFDVRTAVPQVSLGITTALNVGIGVSRTLQPACKNDPKSVLVRTIRANAVNDEPFSLTIA
;
A
#
# COMPACT_ATOMS: atom_id res chain seq x y z
N MET A 1 12.59 58.62 -12.68
CA MET A 1 12.17 57.27 -12.27
C MET A 1 12.62 56.28 -13.34
N ILE A 2 13.61 55.46 -13.04
CA ILE A 2 14.35 54.65 -14.02
C ILE A 2 13.81 53.21 -14.01
N SER A 3 13.49 52.72 -15.21
CA SER A 3 12.90 51.41 -15.49
C SER A 3 13.98 50.32 -15.59
N ILE A 4 13.82 49.20 -14.87
CA ILE A 4 14.78 48.09 -14.82
C ILE A 4 14.33 47.00 -15.80
N LYS A 5 15.13 46.74 -16.84
CA LYS A 5 14.91 45.69 -17.85
C LYS A 5 15.42 44.33 -17.37
N ARG A 6 14.67 43.28 -17.72
CA ARG A 6 14.96 41.85 -17.49
C ARG A 6 16.11 41.35 -18.36
N THR A 7 16.90 40.41 -17.84
CA THR A 7 17.82 39.60 -18.66
C THR A 7 17.78 38.15 -18.18
N HIS A 8 17.20 37.28 -19.01
CA HIS A 8 17.28 35.83 -18.88
C HIS A 8 18.61 35.37 -19.48
N ILE A 9 19.42 34.64 -18.72
CA ILE A 9 20.65 34.02 -19.24
C ILE A 9 20.32 32.57 -19.60
N ALA A 10 20.22 32.33 -20.90
CA ALA A 10 20.25 31.01 -21.50
C ALA A 10 21.72 30.58 -21.64
N VAL A 11 22.09 29.43 -21.08
CA VAL A 11 23.37 28.78 -21.40
C VAL A 11 23.04 27.53 -22.21
N ALA A 12 23.13 27.71 -23.53
CA ALA A 12 23.24 26.62 -24.49
C ALA A 12 24.73 26.39 -24.74
N ALA A 13 25.20 25.16 -24.53
CA ALA A 13 26.47 24.69 -25.05
C ALA A 13 26.26 23.28 -25.61
N SER A 14 26.10 23.23 -26.93
CA SER A 14 26.15 22.04 -27.76
C SER A 14 27.61 21.60 -27.96
N VAL A 15 27.81 20.44 -28.62
CA VAL A 15 29.07 19.81 -29.09
C VAL A 15 29.55 18.70 -28.12
N ALA A 16 29.80 17.44 -28.49
CA ALA A 16 29.98 16.79 -29.79
C ALA A 16 29.46 15.33 -29.76
N LEU A 17 29.04 14.90 -30.94
CA LEU A 17 28.74 13.52 -31.33
C LEU A 17 30.07 12.78 -31.56
N ALA A 18 30.30 11.67 -30.86
CA ALA A 18 31.35 10.70 -31.20
C ALA A 18 30.73 9.30 -31.25
N LEU A 19 30.39 8.84 -32.45
CA LEU A 19 30.14 7.44 -32.74
C LEU A 19 31.49 6.79 -33.08
N ALA A 20 31.99 5.87 -32.25
CA ALA A 20 32.79 4.75 -32.72
C ALA A 20 32.97 3.70 -31.61
N ALA A 21 32.40 2.52 -31.86
CA ALA A 21 32.89 1.20 -31.50
C ALA A 21 33.14 0.84 -30.01
N GLY A 22 32.29 -0.05 -29.50
CA GLY A 22 32.70 -1.09 -28.55
C GLY A 22 32.38 -0.81 -27.09
N GLY A 23 31.28 -1.40 -26.62
CA GLY A 23 30.98 -1.50 -25.19
C GLY A 23 29.54 -1.12 -24.87
N ALA A 24 28.61 -2.03 -25.12
CA ALA A 24 27.31 -1.99 -24.47
C ALA A 24 27.55 -2.15 -22.96
N ILE A 25 27.68 -1.05 -22.23
CA ILE A 25 27.45 -1.06 -20.78
C ILE A 25 25.94 -1.20 -20.63
N ALA A 26 25.48 -2.44 -20.70
CA ALA A 26 24.23 -2.84 -20.08
C ALA A 26 24.36 -2.46 -18.61
N THR A 27 23.78 -1.33 -18.22
CA THR A 27 23.44 -1.09 -16.83
C THR A 27 22.43 -2.16 -16.48
N ALA A 28 22.94 -3.29 -16.00
CA ALA A 28 22.15 -4.27 -15.28
C ALA A 28 21.56 -3.52 -14.09
N ALA A 29 20.35 -2.98 -14.27
CA ALA A 29 19.45 -2.76 -13.17
C ALA A 29 19.30 -4.14 -12.53
N THR A 30 20.09 -4.38 -11.47
CA THR A 30 19.92 -5.52 -10.59
C THR A 30 18.56 -5.32 -9.93
N GLY A 31 17.51 -5.70 -10.66
CA GLY A 31 16.20 -5.91 -10.09
C GLY A 31 16.43 -6.90 -8.96
N ASP A 32 16.21 -6.43 -7.74
CA ASP A 32 16.23 -7.28 -6.56
C ASP A 32 15.10 -8.32 -6.75
N THR A 33 15.44 -9.45 -7.37
CA THR A 33 14.53 -10.60 -7.59
C THR A 33 14.42 -11.42 -6.31
N ARG A 34 14.54 -10.81 -5.13
CA ARG A 34 14.13 -11.46 -3.90
C ARG A 34 12.63 -11.66 -3.96
N ALA A 35 12.24 -12.93 -4.04
CA ALA A 35 10.87 -13.34 -3.78
C ALA A 35 10.38 -12.64 -2.51
N PRO A 36 9.17 -12.05 -2.50
CA PRO A 36 8.68 -11.34 -1.34
C PRO A 36 8.74 -12.29 -0.13
N SER A 37 9.52 -11.90 0.89
CA SER A 37 9.60 -12.64 2.14
C SER A 37 8.19 -12.87 2.64
N ALA A 38 7.79 -14.15 2.75
CA ALA A 38 6.49 -14.50 3.29
C ALA A 38 6.32 -13.82 4.66
N ALA A 39 5.19 -13.14 4.85
CA ALA A 39 4.91 -12.53 6.14
C ALA A 39 4.89 -13.61 7.22
N PRO A 40 5.40 -13.34 8.44
CA PRO A 40 5.37 -14.33 9.50
C PRO A 40 3.95 -14.82 9.77
N VAL A 41 3.81 -16.13 10.01
CA VAL A 41 2.51 -16.80 10.13
C VAL A 41 1.81 -16.39 11.42
N ALA A 42 0.55 -15.96 11.33
CA ALA A 42 -0.29 -15.70 12.49
C ALA A 42 -1.01 -16.98 12.96
N VAL A 43 -1.10 -17.18 14.28
CA VAL A 43 -1.93 -18.24 14.88
C VAL A 43 -3.26 -17.65 15.30
N ALA A 44 -4.33 -18.03 14.61
CA ALA A 44 -5.71 -17.64 14.92
C ALA A 44 -6.62 -18.84 14.66
N PRO A 45 -6.83 -19.74 15.65
CA PRO A 45 -7.40 -21.07 15.43
C PRO A 45 -8.77 -21.05 14.75
N TYR A 46 -9.63 -20.11 15.17
CA TYR A 46 -11.02 -20.00 14.70
C TYR A 46 -11.23 -18.95 13.62
N ALA A 47 -10.19 -18.20 13.24
CA ALA A 47 -10.30 -17.24 12.15
C ALA A 47 -9.99 -17.90 10.81
N ARG A 48 -10.85 -17.68 9.81
CA ARG A 48 -10.57 -17.98 8.40
C ARG A 48 -9.44 -17.14 7.86
N ALA A 49 -9.41 -15.86 8.24
CA ALA A 49 -8.34 -14.94 7.89
C ALA A 49 -8.06 -13.94 9.01
N ALA A 50 -6.80 -13.60 9.20
CA ALA A 50 -6.35 -12.58 10.14
C ALA A 50 -5.10 -11.90 9.60
N VAL A 51 -4.97 -10.60 9.81
CA VAL A 51 -3.76 -9.85 9.46
C VAL A 51 -3.49 -8.74 10.47
N LEU A 52 -2.21 -8.58 10.81
CA LEU A 52 -1.66 -7.38 11.43
C LEU A 52 -0.89 -6.62 10.36
N ALA A 53 -1.26 -5.37 10.10
CA ALA A 53 -0.59 -4.48 9.18
C ALA A 53 -0.04 -3.26 9.93
N ASP A 54 1.15 -2.83 9.56
CA ASP A 54 1.70 -1.57 10.06
C ASP A 54 1.08 -0.36 9.36
N ALA A 55 1.49 0.85 9.77
CA ALA A 55 0.96 2.10 9.20
C ALA A 55 1.23 2.25 7.70
N THR A 56 2.19 1.53 7.11
CA THR A 56 2.45 1.60 5.67
C THR A 56 1.60 0.60 4.87
N GLY A 57 0.86 -0.26 5.57
CA GLY A 57 0.14 -1.40 4.99
C GLY A 57 1.01 -2.63 4.80
N LYS A 58 2.25 -2.64 5.32
CA LYS A 58 3.09 -3.84 5.28
C LYS A 58 2.54 -4.86 6.26
N VAL A 59 2.45 -6.10 5.80
CA VAL A 59 1.98 -7.23 6.61
C VAL A 59 3.05 -7.57 7.65
N VAL A 60 2.70 -7.44 8.92
CA VAL A 60 3.53 -7.86 10.06
C VAL A 60 3.36 -9.35 10.31
N ARG A 61 2.11 -9.82 10.37
CA ARG A 61 1.76 -11.25 10.50
C ARG A 61 0.42 -11.53 9.85
N ALA A 62 0.24 -12.71 9.27
CA ALA A 62 -1.03 -13.06 8.62
C ALA A 62 -1.36 -14.56 8.63
N LYS A 63 -2.65 -14.86 8.52
CA LYS A 63 -3.26 -16.16 8.23
C LYS A 63 -4.36 -15.93 7.21
N GLY A 64 -4.44 -16.75 6.16
CA GLY A 64 -5.56 -16.69 5.20
C GLY A 64 -5.67 -15.36 4.42
N VAL A 65 -4.59 -14.58 4.36
CA VAL A 65 -4.50 -13.31 3.60
C VAL A 65 -3.38 -13.42 2.59
N THR A 66 -3.67 -13.09 1.33
CA THR A 66 -2.69 -13.05 0.22
C THR A 66 -1.86 -11.78 0.27
N SER A 67 -2.50 -10.61 0.48
CA SER A 67 -1.81 -9.33 0.46
C SER A 67 -2.61 -8.24 1.16
N VAL A 68 -1.90 -7.18 1.58
CA VAL A 68 -2.46 -5.90 1.97
C VAL A 68 -1.86 -4.85 1.04
N THR A 69 -2.71 -4.15 0.28
CA THR A 69 -2.28 -3.14 -0.69
C THR A 69 -2.82 -1.78 -0.31
N ARG A 70 -1.94 -0.81 -0.07
CA ARG A 70 -2.32 0.60 0.11
C ARG A 70 -2.75 1.17 -1.24
N VAL A 71 -4.03 1.50 -1.38
CA VAL A 71 -4.59 2.05 -2.63
C VAL A 71 -4.60 3.58 -2.63
N SER A 72 -4.67 4.17 -1.44
CA SER A 72 -4.43 5.59 -1.19
C SER A 72 -4.19 5.79 0.31
N LYS A 73 -3.85 7.02 0.71
CA LYS A 73 -3.60 7.34 2.12
C LYS A 73 -4.78 6.89 3.00
N GLY A 74 -4.48 6.12 4.05
CA GLY A 74 -5.43 5.57 5.00
C GLY A 74 -6.43 4.58 4.41
N ARG A 75 -6.18 4.01 3.22
CA ARG A 75 -7.09 3.09 2.53
C ARG A 75 -6.33 1.86 2.01
N TYR A 76 -6.75 0.69 2.48
CA TYR A 76 -6.06 -0.57 2.24
C TYR A 76 -7.02 -1.62 1.72
N CYS A 77 -6.64 -2.30 0.65
CA CYS A 77 -7.34 -3.49 0.17
C CYS A 77 -6.63 -4.73 0.71
N VAL A 78 -7.33 -5.50 1.53
CA VAL A 78 -6.83 -6.76 2.08
C VAL A 78 -7.41 -7.90 1.28
N LYS A 79 -6.57 -8.63 0.53
CA LYS A 79 -6.98 -9.76 -0.29
C LYS A 79 -6.92 -11.05 0.52
N VAL A 80 -8.05 -11.71 0.67
CA VAL A 80 -8.23 -12.93 1.48
C VAL A 80 -8.05 -14.17 0.61
N SER A 81 -7.22 -15.10 1.08
CA SER A 81 -6.99 -16.40 0.41
C SER A 81 -7.88 -17.53 0.93
N ALA A 82 -8.59 -17.31 2.04
CA ALA A 82 -9.49 -18.32 2.61
C ALA A 82 -10.54 -18.81 1.59
N SER A 83 -10.70 -20.12 1.49
CA SER A 83 -11.67 -20.76 0.58
C SER A 83 -13.10 -20.35 0.93
N GLY A 84 -13.92 -20.07 -0.09
CA GLY A 84 -15.33 -19.69 0.09
C GLY A 84 -15.54 -18.30 0.71
N PHE A 85 -14.48 -17.49 0.86
CA PHE A 85 -14.61 -16.11 1.28
C PHE A 85 -15.25 -15.25 0.18
N ASP A 86 -16.27 -14.48 0.56
CA ASP A 86 -16.87 -13.41 -0.24
C ASP A 86 -17.17 -12.22 0.70
N VAL A 87 -16.68 -11.03 0.36
CA VAL A 87 -16.84 -9.81 1.17
C VAL A 87 -18.31 -9.43 1.39
N ARG A 88 -19.22 -9.88 0.53
CA ARG A 88 -20.66 -9.59 0.61
C ARG A 88 -21.37 -10.39 1.71
N THR A 89 -20.82 -11.53 2.10
CA THR A 89 -21.39 -12.42 3.12
C THR A 89 -20.52 -12.54 4.37
N ALA A 90 -19.28 -12.07 4.31
CA ALA A 90 -18.36 -12.06 5.44
C ALA A 90 -18.72 -11.00 6.49
N VAL A 91 -18.33 -11.27 7.74
CA VAL A 91 -18.42 -10.32 8.85
C VAL A 91 -17.01 -9.93 9.30
N PRO A 92 -16.34 -8.99 8.60
CA PRO A 92 -15.01 -8.56 8.98
C PRO A 92 -15.05 -7.72 10.26
N GLN A 93 -14.05 -7.92 11.12
CA GLN A 93 -13.79 -7.12 12.31
C GLN A 93 -12.44 -6.44 12.17
N VAL A 94 -12.38 -5.15 12.48
CA VAL A 94 -11.13 -4.36 12.45
C VAL A 94 -10.90 -3.67 13.77
N SER A 95 -9.63 -3.54 14.14
CA SER A 95 -9.20 -2.72 15.26
C SER A 95 -7.96 -1.92 14.88
N LEU A 96 -7.79 -0.77 15.52
CA LEU A 96 -6.55 0.00 15.41
C LEU A 96 -5.42 -0.78 16.09
N GLY A 97 -4.24 -0.72 15.48
CA GLY A 97 -3.00 -1.11 16.13
C GLY A 97 -2.58 -0.09 17.19
N ILE A 98 -1.50 -0.40 17.91
CA ILE A 98 -0.91 0.53 18.88
C ILE A 98 -0.43 1.78 18.13
N THR A 99 -0.93 2.95 18.53
CA THR A 99 -0.56 4.26 17.99
C THR A 99 -0.54 5.28 19.13
N THR A 100 0.38 6.24 19.07
CA THR A 100 0.45 7.37 20.02
C THR A 100 -0.43 8.53 19.58
N ALA A 101 -1.03 8.44 18.40
CA ALA A 101 -1.91 9.47 17.88
C ALA A 101 -3.28 9.45 18.60
N LEU A 102 -3.77 10.64 18.92
CA LEU A 102 -5.12 10.85 19.42
C LEU A 102 -6.11 11.02 18.26
N ASN A 103 -7.41 10.89 18.55
CA ASN A 103 -8.49 11.09 17.58
C ASN A 103 -8.35 10.20 16.33
N VAL A 104 -8.03 8.93 16.57
CA VAL A 104 -7.90 7.89 15.55
C VAL A 104 -9.20 7.09 15.42
N GLY A 105 -9.55 6.73 14.19
CA GLY A 105 -10.72 5.93 13.87
C GLY A 105 -10.41 4.90 12.79
N ILE A 106 -11.18 3.82 12.77
CA ILE A 106 -11.06 2.75 11.76
C ILE A 106 -12.43 2.32 11.28
N GLY A 107 -12.51 1.94 10.02
CA GLY A 107 -13.69 1.36 9.41
C GLY A 107 -13.33 0.27 8.42
N VAL A 108 -14.28 -0.60 8.16
CA VAL A 108 -14.15 -1.70 7.20
C VAL A 108 -15.39 -1.75 6.32
N SER A 109 -15.19 -1.98 5.02
CA SER A 109 -16.31 -2.20 4.11
C SER A 109 -16.77 -3.66 4.16
N ARG A 110 -18.08 -3.85 4.00
CA ARG A 110 -18.76 -5.16 3.91
C ARG A 110 -19.41 -5.37 2.55
N THR A 111 -18.97 -4.60 1.55
CA THR A 111 -19.48 -4.64 0.18
C THR A 111 -18.32 -4.57 -0.80
N LEU A 112 -18.61 -4.83 -2.08
CA LEU A 112 -17.63 -4.61 -3.14
C LEU A 112 -17.21 -3.15 -3.16
N GLN A 113 -15.90 -2.92 -3.32
CA GLN A 113 -15.33 -1.58 -3.32
C GLN A 113 -14.61 -1.32 -4.64
N PRO A 114 -14.94 -0.24 -5.37
CA PRO A 114 -14.25 0.11 -6.60
C PRO A 114 -12.74 0.32 -6.42
N ALA A 115 -12.34 0.87 -5.26
CA ALA A 115 -10.92 1.02 -4.90
C ALA A 115 -10.17 -0.33 -4.81
N CYS A 116 -10.89 -1.42 -4.55
CA CYS A 116 -10.37 -2.78 -4.56
C CYS A 116 -10.78 -3.55 -5.83
N LYS A 117 -11.02 -2.83 -6.94
CA LYS A 117 -11.42 -3.39 -8.25
C LYS A 117 -12.69 -4.24 -8.20
N ASN A 118 -13.57 -4.00 -7.23
CA ASN A 118 -14.75 -4.82 -6.96
C ASN A 118 -14.43 -6.33 -6.80
N ASP A 119 -13.23 -6.67 -6.31
CA ASP A 119 -12.82 -8.04 -6.06
C ASP A 119 -13.60 -8.62 -4.86
N PRO A 120 -14.39 -9.70 -5.03
CA PRO A 120 -15.15 -10.30 -3.93
C PRO A 120 -14.24 -10.89 -2.84
N LYS A 121 -12.96 -11.11 -3.13
CA LYS A 121 -11.97 -11.56 -2.15
C LYS A 121 -11.22 -10.44 -1.46
N SER A 122 -11.59 -9.18 -1.68
CA SER A 122 -10.91 -8.02 -1.11
C SER A 122 -11.81 -7.23 -0.16
N VAL A 123 -11.27 -6.91 1.01
CA VAL A 123 -11.90 -6.06 2.03
C VAL A 123 -11.20 -4.71 2.04
N LEU A 124 -11.97 -3.62 1.98
CA LEU A 124 -11.41 -2.27 2.16
C LEU A 124 -11.37 -1.92 3.65
N VAL A 125 -10.20 -1.60 4.16
CA VAL A 125 -9.99 -0.99 5.47
C VAL A 125 -9.68 0.49 5.28
N ARG A 126 -10.30 1.34 6.11
CA ARG A 126 -10.07 2.79 6.13
C ARG A 126 -9.66 3.23 7.53
N THR A 127 -8.56 3.97 7.62
CA THR A 127 -8.06 4.58 8.86
C THR A 127 -8.14 6.10 8.79
N ILE A 128 -8.47 6.73 9.91
CA ILE A 128 -8.75 8.17 10.04
C ILE A 128 -7.96 8.69 11.23
N ARG A 129 -7.35 9.87 11.10
CA ARG A 129 -6.77 10.64 12.21
C ARG A 129 -7.20 12.10 12.07
N ALA A 130 -7.65 12.71 13.17
CA ALA A 130 -8.07 14.11 13.19
C ALA A 130 -9.07 14.45 12.05
N ASN A 131 -10.07 13.57 11.87
CA ASN A 131 -11.13 13.68 10.86
C ASN A 131 -10.66 13.61 9.38
N ALA A 132 -9.40 13.25 9.12
CA ALA A 132 -8.86 13.06 7.79
C ALA A 132 -8.39 11.61 7.58
N VAL A 133 -8.46 11.10 6.33
CA VAL A 133 -7.89 9.80 6.00
C VAL A 133 -6.38 9.83 6.25
N ASN A 134 -5.90 8.90 7.07
CA ASN A 134 -4.51 8.86 7.47
C ASN A 134 -4.05 7.43 7.68
N ASP A 135 -2.76 7.21 7.51
CA ASP A 135 -2.13 5.91 7.61
C ASP A 135 -1.97 5.54 9.10
N GLU A 136 -2.62 4.46 9.54
CA GLU A 136 -2.52 3.93 10.89
C GLU A 136 -2.29 2.40 10.84
N PRO A 137 -1.59 1.82 11.83
CA PRO A 137 -1.52 0.37 11.95
C PRO A 137 -2.90 -0.19 12.28
N PHE A 138 -3.19 -1.42 11.84
CA PHE A 138 -4.47 -2.07 12.11
C PHE A 138 -4.37 -3.59 12.17
N SER A 139 -5.39 -4.19 12.78
CA SER A 139 -5.70 -5.60 12.64
C SER A 139 -7.02 -5.80 11.91
N LEU A 140 -7.10 -6.88 11.13
CA LEU A 140 -8.34 -7.37 10.53
C LEU A 140 -8.48 -8.84 10.88
N THR A 141 -9.67 -9.25 11.32
CA THR A 141 -10.03 -10.66 11.55
C THR A 141 -11.34 -10.98 10.85
N ILE A 142 -11.41 -12.16 10.26
CA ILE A 142 -12.60 -12.72 9.60
C ILE A 142 -12.80 -14.12 10.16
N ALA A 143 -13.97 -14.34 10.78
CA ALA A 143 -14.43 -15.64 11.25
C ALA A 143 -14.85 -16.55 10.08
#